data_AF-A0A2P5BZ11-F1
#
_entry.id   AF-A0A2P5BZ11-F1
#
_cell.length_a   1.000
_cell.length_b   1.000
_cell.length_c   1.000
_cell.angle_alpha   90.00
_cell.angle_beta   90.00
_cell.angle_gamma   90.00
#
_symmetry.space_group_name_H-M   'P 1'
#
loop_
_entity.id
_entity.type
_entity.pdbx_description
1 polymer ?
#
loop_
_entity_poly.entity_id
_entity_poly.type
_entity_poly.pdbx_seq_one_letter_code
_entity_poly.pdbx_strand_id
1 'polypeptide(L)' 'LCGGDFNEVLSSKEKLGGSTHDMLEMSLFRDCLMKCELKDIGFSRPRFTWDNPRLDIHNI' A
#
# COMPACT_ATOMS: atom_id res chain seq x y z
N LEU A 1 14.15 12.94 -1.69
CA LEU A 1 13.72 11.66 -1.05
C LEU A 1 12.40 11.94 -0.34
N CYS A 2 11.37 11.14 -0.59
CA CYS A 2 10.05 11.24 0.05
C CYS A 2 9.81 9.93 0.81
N GLY A 3 9.33 10.00 2.05
CA GLY A 3 9.07 8.83 2.88
C GLY A 3 8.19 9.16 4.07
N GLY A 4 7.32 8.23 4.44
CA GLY A 4 6.35 8.35 5.50
C GLY A 4 5.37 7.18 5.47
N ASP A 5 4.35 7.23 6.33
CA ASP A 5 3.22 6.33 6.25
C ASP A 5 2.18 6.89 5.28
N PHE A 6 2.04 6.24 4.12
CA PHE A 6 1.14 6.69 3.07
C PHE A 6 -0.29 6.18 3.25
N ASN A 7 -0.53 5.18 4.10
CA ASN A 7 -1.80 4.46 4.22
C ASN A 7 -2.34 3.87 2.89
N GLU A 8 -1.51 3.78 1.84
CA GLU A 8 -1.89 3.35 0.51
C GLU A 8 -0.88 2.34 -0.06
N VAL A 9 -1.35 1.47 -0.95
CA VAL A 9 -0.53 0.46 -1.65
C VAL A 9 -0.45 0.74 -3.15
N LEU A 10 0.63 0.32 -3.80
CA LEU A 10 0.79 0.44 -5.26
C LEU A 10 0.23 -0.76 -5.99
N SER A 11 0.08 -1.90 -5.31
CA SER A 11 -0.50 -3.11 -5.83
C SER A 11 -1.36 -3.82 -4.80
N SER A 12 -2.44 -4.46 -5.24
CA SER A 12 -3.22 -5.36 -4.38
C SER A 12 -2.40 -6.53 -3.81
N LYS A 13 -1.22 -6.82 -4.38
CA LYS A 13 -0.29 -7.84 -3.86
C LYS A 13 0.43 -7.40 -2.59
N GLU A 14 0.44 -6.11 -2.28
CA GLU A 14 1.10 -5.53 -1.09
C GLU A 14 0.16 -5.51 0.12
N LYS A 15 -1.13 -5.85 -0.07
CA LYS A 15 -2.15 -5.98 0.97
C LYS A 15 -2.62 -7.43 1.03
N LEU A 16 -2.73 -7.98 2.24
CA LEU A 16 -3.33 -9.29 2.48
C LEU A 16 -4.64 -9.10 3.25
N GLY A 17 -5.72 -9.66 2.73
CA GLY A 17 -7.07 -9.41 3.26
C GLY A 17 -7.70 -8.13 2.69
N GLY A 18 -8.91 -7.84 3.14
CA GLY A 18 -9.65 -6.64 2.77
C GLY A 18 -10.33 -6.65 1.41
N SER A 19 -11.18 -5.64 1.22
CA SER A 19 -11.98 -5.47 0.02
C SER A 19 -11.16 -4.87 -1.12
N THR A 20 -11.48 -5.23 -2.37
CA THR A 20 -10.88 -4.67 -3.58
C THR A 20 -11.34 -3.25 -3.92
N HIS A 21 -12.08 -2.58 -3.02
CA HIS A 21 -12.62 -1.24 -3.25
C HIS A 21 -11.53 -0.16 -3.42
N ASP A 22 -10.30 -0.43 -3.01
CA ASP A 22 -9.19 0.53 -3.01
C ASP A 22 -8.59 0.79 -4.42
N MET A 23 -9.14 0.23 -5.51
CA MET A 23 -8.56 0.40 -6.86
C MET A 23 -8.48 1.85 -7.32
N LEU A 24 -9.46 2.68 -6.97
CA LEU A 24 -9.46 4.10 -7.31
C LEU A 24 -8.39 4.86 -6.54
N GLU A 25 -8.28 4.61 -5.23
CA GLU A 25 -7.30 5.26 -4.35
C GLU A 25 -5.87 4.87 -4.75
N MET A 26 -5.61 3.58 -5.00
CA MET A 26 -4.35 3.13 -5.58
C MET A 26 -4.02 3.83 -6.92
N SER A 27 -5.03 4.09 -7.76
CA SER A 27 -4.81 4.79 -9.04
C SER A 27 -4.40 6.24 -8.81
N LEU A 28 -5.10 6.95 -7.92
CA LEU A 28 -4.77 8.33 -7.57
C LEU A 28 -3.39 8.43 -6.94
N PHE A 29 -3.01 7.45 -6.11
CA PHE A 29 -1.68 7.39 -5.53
C PHE A 29 -0.59 7.17 -6.59
N ARG A 30 -0.81 6.25 -7.54
CA ARG A 30 0.10 6.04 -8.69
C ARG A 30 0.23 7.30 -9.56
N ASP A 31 -0.85 8.02 -9.81
CA ASP A 31 -0.84 9.27 -10.57
C ASP A 31 -0.05 10.37 -9.84
N CYS A 32 -0.15 10.44 -8.50
CA CYS A 32 0.63 11.35 -7.68
C CYS A 32 2.14 11.06 -7.83
N LEU A 33 2.54 9.79 -7.71
CA LEU A 33 3.94 9.40 -7.90
C LEU A 33 4.45 9.73 -9.31
N MET A 34 3.63 9.47 -10.34
CA MET A 34 3.97 9.79 -11.73
C MET A 34 4.19 11.29 -11.92
N LYS A 35 3.28 12.14 -11.42
CA LYS A 35 3.38 13.61 -11.52
C LYS A 35 4.58 14.18 -10.77
N CYS A 36 5.00 13.52 -9.69
CA CYS A 36 6.18 13.91 -8.92
C CYS A 36 7.47 13.25 -9.40
N GLU A 37 7.43 12.45 -10.48
CA GLU A 37 8.56 11.65 -10.98
C GLU A 37 9.19 10.77 -9.89
N LEU A 38 8.37 10.31 -8.95
CA LEU A 38 8.78 9.45 -7.86
C LEU A 38 8.70 7.99 -8.28
N LYS A 39 9.70 7.22 -7.85
CA LYS A 39 9.78 5.78 -8.07
C LYS A 39 10.03 5.08 -6.75
N ASP A 40 9.38 3.93 -6.59
CA ASP A 40 9.64 3.02 -5.48
C ASP A 40 11.10 2.51 -5.53
N ILE A 41 11.80 2.63 -4.40
CA ILE A 41 13.20 2.21 -4.24
C ILE A 41 13.35 0.71 -3.94
N GLY A 42 12.23 0.03 -3.70
CA GLY A 42 12.13 -1.36 -3.29
C GLY A 42 12.34 -1.57 -1.79
N PHE A 43 11.90 -2.73 -1.32
CA PHE A 43 12.08 -3.17 0.06
C PHE A 43 12.49 -4.65 0.08
N SER A 44 13.33 -5.03 1.04
CA SER A 44 13.84 -6.41 1.10
C SER A 44 13.12 -7.28 2.14
N ARG A 45 12.75 -6.77 3.33
CA ARG A 45 11.99 -7.45 4.41
C ARG A 45 11.58 -6.43 5.49
N PRO A 46 10.51 -6.62 6.31
CA PRO A 46 9.44 -7.62 6.25
C PRO A 46 8.42 -7.39 5.12
N ARG A 47 7.53 -8.35 4.84
CA ARG A 47 6.62 -8.27 3.67
C ARG A 47 5.59 -7.15 3.77
N PHE A 48 5.16 -6.82 4.99
CA PHE A 48 4.15 -5.81 5.28
C PHE A 48 4.71 -4.84 6.32
N THR A 49 4.27 -3.58 6.24
CA THR A 49 4.69 -2.50 7.15
C THR A 49 3.71 -2.29 8.32
N TRP A 50 2.52 -2.89 8.25
CA TRP A 50 1.44 -2.70 9.22
C TRP A 50 0.50 -3.92 9.29
N ASP A 51 -0.05 -4.18 10.48
CA ASP A 51 -1.15 -5.11 10.74
C ASP A 51 -2.22 -4.44 11.63
N ASN A 52 -3.46 -4.96 11.59
CA ASN A 52 -4.62 -4.35 12.25
C ASN A 52 -4.92 -4.93 13.66
N PRO A 53 -3.91 -5.45 14.36
CA PRO A 53 -3.97 -6.46 15.44
C PRO A 53 -5.27 -7.28 15.64
N ARG A 54 -6.04 -7.54 14.58
CA ARG A 54 -7.30 -8.30 14.64
C ARG A 54 -6.99 -9.77 14.46
N LEU A 55 -7.76 -10.62 15.13
CA LEU A 55 -7.71 -12.07 14.91
C LEU A 55 -7.93 -12.35 13.42
N ASP A 56 -7.18 -13.30 12.85
CA ASP A 56 -7.08 -13.54 11.40
C ASP A 56 -8.44 -13.57 10.66
N ILE A 57 -9.48 -14.13 11.29
CA ILE A 57 -10.84 -14.22 10.71
C ILE A 57 -11.54 -12.87 10.52
N HIS A 58 -11.03 -11.81 11.14
CA HIS A 58 -11.53 -10.44 11.11
C HIS A 58 -10.50 -9.46 10.54
N ASN A 59 -9.38 -9.96 10.02
CA ASN A 59 -8.39 -9.14 9.33
C ASN A 59 -8.82 -8.95 7.87
N ILE A 60 -9.95 -8.26 7.73
CA ILE A 60 -10.52 -7.74 6.49
C ILE A 60 -10.19 -6.24 6.47
#